data_AF-A0A5M5ELD2-F1
#
_entry.id   AF-A0A5M5ELD2-F1
#
_cell.length_a   1.000
_cell.length_b   1.000
_cell.length_c   1.000
_cell.angle_alpha   90.00
_cell.angle_beta   90.00
_cell.angle_gamma   90.00
#
_symmetry.space_group_name_H-M   'P 1'
#
loop_
_entity.id
_entity.type
_entity.pdbx_description
1 polymer ?
#
loop_
_entity_poly.entity_id
_entity_poly.type
_entity_poly.pdbx_seq_one_letter_code
_entity_poly.pdbx_strand_id
1 'polypeptide(L)'
;MKIHYFYRREYDKGFYNLEIIAWLEEKETSREGYKRLSFTQLERLKIFLSKDNGYHNHSIEHDFGEKSCYGHYAHTRKELIEAMRKQSLLPIDGCNYERFRRVALNLYSKQPLVDFSKFKGTQKYTIRQIIGE
;
A
#
# COMPACT_ATOMS: atom_id res chain seq x y z
N MET A 1 21.96 -7.98 8.94
CA MET A 1 20.58 -7.60 8.62
C MET A 1 20.63 -6.66 7.42
N LYS A 2 19.75 -6.86 6.44
CA LYS A 2 19.65 -6.02 5.24
C LYS A 2 18.18 -5.77 4.97
N ILE A 3 17.80 -4.55 4.60
CA ILE A 3 16.43 -4.26 4.17
C ILE A 3 16.38 -4.29 2.65
N HIS A 4 15.32 -4.93 2.12
CA HIS A 4 15.02 -4.97 0.70
C HIS A 4 13.75 -4.15 0.45
N TYR A 5 13.86 -3.18 -0.44
CA TYR A 5 12.78 -2.25 -0.75
C TYR A 5 12.24 -2.54 -2.15
N PHE A 6 10.92 -2.48 -2.28
CA PHE A 6 10.25 -2.64 -3.56
C PHE A 6 9.15 -1.60 -3.73
N TYR A 7 8.78 -1.35 -4.98
CA TYR A 7 7.69 -0.46 -5.34
C TYR A 7 6.91 -0.96 -6.56
N ARG A 8 5.66 -0.53 -6.65
CA ARG A 8 4.84 -0.57 -7.86
C ARG A 8 4.22 0.81 -8.00
N ARG A 9 4.32 1.39 -9.19
CA ARG A 9 3.68 2.66 -9.51
C ARG A 9 2.92 2.52 -10.81
N GLU A 10 1.64 2.79 -10.77
CA GLU A 10 0.77 2.89 -11.93
C GLU A 10 0.21 4.31 -11.95
N TYR A 11 0.37 4.96 -13.09
CA TYR A 11 -0.12 6.31 -13.33
C TYR A 11 -0.81 6.34 -14.67
N ASP A 12 -2.05 6.81 -14.67
CA ASP A 12 -2.83 7.07 -15.87
C ASP A 12 -3.63 8.37 -15.70
N LYS A 13 -4.23 8.88 -16.78
CA LYS A 13 -5.06 10.08 -16.77
C LYS A 13 -6.26 9.86 -15.84
N GLY A 14 -6.17 10.38 -14.61
CA GLY A 14 -7.26 10.40 -13.64
C GLY A 14 -7.02 9.54 -12.40
N PHE A 15 -5.93 8.76 -12.31
CA PHE A 15 -5.59 8.08 -11.06
C PHE A 15 -4.09 7.90 -10.81
N TYR A 16 -3.74 7.83 -9.53
CA TYR A 16 -2.41 7.56 -9.01
C TYR A 16 -2.46 6.36 -8.08
N ASN A 17 -1.75 5.30 -8.42
CA ASN A 17 -1.65 4.08 -7.62
C ASN A 17 -0.17 3.80 -7.31
N LEU A 18 0.21 3.85 -6.03
CA LEU A 18 1.57 3.59 -5.56
C LEU A 18 1.51 2.57 -4.44
N GLU A 19 2.36 1.55 -4.53
CA GLU A 19 2.62 0.59 -3.47
C GLU A 19 4.13 0.55 -3.21
N ILE A 20 4.53 0.59 -1.95
CA ILE A 20 5.90 0.36 -1.51
C ILE A 20 5.91 -0.69 -0.40
N ILE A 21 6.92 -1.56 -0.39
CA ILE A 21 7.08 -2.60 0.63
C ILE A 21 8.55 -2.77 1.03
N ALA A 22 8.80 -2.96 2.32
CA ALA A 22 10.11 -3.18 2.90
C ALA A 22 10.17 -4.52 3.64
N TRP A 23 11.19 -5.32 3.32
CA TRP A 23 11.45 -6.62 3.92
C TRP A 23 12.79 -6.65 4.65
N LEU A 24 12.80 -7.02 5.93
CA LEU A 24 14.01 -7.26 6.72
C LEU A 24 14.53 -8.67 6.45
N GLU A 25 15.76 -8.77 5.97
CA GLU A 25 16.49 -10.04 5.83
C GLU A 25 17.19 -10.42 7.14
N GLU A 26 16.87 -11.61 7.61
CA GLU A 26 17.50 -12.26 8.74
C GLU A 26 18.00 -13.66 8.34
N LYS A 27 18.96 -14.18 9.11
CA LYS A 27 19.38 -15.58 8.97
C LYS A 27 18.56 -16.41 9.94
N GLU A 28 18.04 -17.52 9.47
CA GLU A 28 17.36 -18.49 10.30
C GLU A 28 17.92 -19.90 10.07
N THR A 29 17.72 -20.75 11.07
CA THR A 29 17.98 -22.19 10.97
C THR A 29 16.62 -22.87 10.93
N SER A 30 16.35 -23.67 9.90
CA SER A 30 15.11 -24.43 9.81
C SER A 30 15.03 -25.47 10.94
N ARG A 31 13.83 -26.04 11.14
CA ARG A 31 13.64 -27.14 12.12
C ARG A 31 14.51 -28.37 11.81
N GLU A 32 14.92 -28.53 10.55
CA GLU A 32 15.79 -29.61 10.07
C GLU A 32 17.29 -29.24 10.13
N GLY A 33 17.63 -28.05 10.63
CA GLY A 33 19.03 -27.61 10.81
C GLY A 33 19.62 -26.85 9.60
N TYR A 34 18.86 -26.62 8.54
CA TYR A 34 19.36 -25.90 7.36
C TYR A 34 19.44 -24.39 7.61
N LYS A 35 20.59 -23.79 7.33
CA LYS A 35 20.75 -22.32 7.33
C LYS A 35 20.09 -21.73 6.09
N ARG A 36 19.16 -20.81 6.28
CA ARG A 36 18.45 -20.10 5.21
C ARG A 36 18.20 -18.64 5.59
N LEU A 37 17.65 -17.87 4.65
CA LEU A 37 17.17 -16.52 4.94
C LEU A 37 15.69 -16.56 5.35
N SER A 38 15.32 -15.62 6.21
CA SER A 38 13.94 -15.24 6.45
C SER A 38 13.75 -13.77 6.08
N PHE A 39 12.50 -13.43 5.72
CA PHE A 39 12.13 -12.07 5.38
C PHE A 39 10.89 -11.65 6.16
N THR A 40 11.04 -10.65 7.03
CA THR A 40 9.96 -10.08 7.83
C THR A 40 9.51 -8.75 7.23
N GLN A 41 8.23 -8.54 7.01
CA GLN A 41 7.70 -7.29 6.47
C GLN A 41 7.82 -6.20 7.52
N LEU A 42 8.58 -5.14 7.24
CA LEU A 42 8.69 -3.98 8.14
C LEU A 42 7.58 -2.97 7.89
N GLU A 43 7.26 -2.74 6.62
CA GLU A 43 6.31 -1.73 6.19
C GLU A 43 5.76 -2.06 4.81
N ARG A 44 4.45 -1.89 4.63
CA ARG A 44 3.75 -1.87 3.36
C ARG A 44 2.84 -0.65 3.34
N LEU A 45 3.02 0.21 2.34
CA LEU A 45 2.19 1.40 2.14
C LEU A 45 1.62 1.37 0.73
N LYS A 46 0.30 1.37 0.63
CA LYS A 46 -0.45 1.46 -0.61
C LYS A 46 -1.33 2.70 -0.59
N ILE A 47 -1.28 3.48 -1.66
CA ILE A 47 -2.12 4.64 -1.87
C ILE A 47 -2.76 4.56 -3.25
N PHE A 48 -4.06 4.82 -3.29
CA PHE A 48 -4.82 5.02 -4.51
C PHE A 48 -5.52 6.37 -4.44
N LEU A 49 -5.36 7.19 -5.48
CA LEU A 49 -6.04 8.47 -5.60
C LEU A 49 -6.69 8.55 -6.98
N SER A 50 -8.02 8.63 -7.07
CA SER A 50 -8.71 8.98 -8.32
C SER A 50 -9.20 10.43 -8.28
N LYS A 51 -9.05 11.12 -9.41
CA LYS A 51 -9.56 12.46 -9.61
C LYS A 51 -10.43 12.48 -10.86
N ASP A 52 -11.75 12.40 -10.67
CA ASP A 52 -12.75 12.68 -11.69
C ASP A 52 -13.55 13.95 -11.31
N ASN A 53 -14.23 14.57 -12.27
CA ASN A 53 -14.91 15.85 -12.16
C ASN A 53 -16.08 15.88 -11.16
N GLY A 54 -16.51 14.74 -10.62
CA GLY A 54 -17.58 14.66 -9.62
C GLY A 54 -17.42 13.57 -8.56
N TYR A 55 -16.37 12.75 -8.63
CA TYR A 55 -16.15 11.63 -7.70
C TYR A 55 -14.67 11.50 -7.34
N HIS A 56 -14.40 11.54 -6.04
CA HIS A 56 -13.07 11.35 -5.46
C HIS A 56 -13.05 10.00 -4.72
N ASN A 57 -12.20 9.08 -5.17
CA ASN A 57 -11.95 7.83 -4.48
C ASN A 57 -10.49 7.77 -4.05
N HIS A 58 -10.26 7.93 -2.75
CA HIS A 58 -8.94 7.92 -2.16
C HIS A 58 -8.87 6.81 -1.13
N SER A 59 -7.90 5.91 -1.26
CA SER A 59 -7.62 4.89 -0.25
C SER A 59 -6.15 4.92 0.15
N ILE A 60 -5.92 4.63 1.42
CA ILE A 60 -4.60 4.40 2.00
C ILE A 60 -4.68 3.12 2.84
N GLU A 61 -3.69 2.26 2.66
CA GLU A 61 -3.45 1.07 3.48
C GLU A 61 -1.99 1.15 3.93
N HIS A 62 -1.75 1.14 5.23
CA HIS A 62 -0.42 1.34 5.79
C HIS A 62 -0.19 0.37 6.94
N ASP A 63 0.45 -0.75 6.62
CA ASP A 63 0.88 -1.76 7.58
C ASP A 63 2.34 -1.51 7.96
N PHE A 64 2.65 -1.49 9.25
CA PHE A 64 4.04 -1.34 9.72
C PHE A 64 4.24 -1.96 11.10
N GLY A 65 5.46 -2.42 11.37
CA GLY A 65 5.83 -2.91 12.68
C GLY A 65 7.27 -3.41 12.75
N GLU A 66 8.00 -2.97 13.77
CA GLU A 66 9.36 -3.46 14.04
C GLU A 66 9.39 -4.96 14.36
N LYS A 67 8.31 -5.48 14.96
CA LYS A 67 8.10 -6.90 15.28
C LYS A 67 6.88 -7.45 14.55
N SER A 68 6.87 -7.31 13.24
CA SER A 68 5.78 -7.78 12.39
C SER A 68 5.65 -9.32 12.44
N CYS A 69 4.40 -9.81 12.41
CA CYS A 69 4.10 -11.23 12.25
C CYS A 69 4.03 -11.66 10.77
N TYR A 70 4.18 -10.73 9.83
CA TYR A 70 4.15 -11.02 8.40
C TYR A 70 5.52 -11.45 7.88
N GLY A 71 5.74 -12.76 7.82
CA GLY A 71 6.88 -13.37 7.15
C GLY A 71 6.62 -13.69 5.67
N HIS A 72 7.65 -13.62 4.83
CA HIS A 72 7.60 -14.13 3.46
C HIS A 72 8.06 -15.59 3.41
N TYR A 73 7.49 -16.39 2.50
CA TYR A 73 7.89 -17.79 2.27
C TYR A 73 9.25 -17.98 1.60
N ALA A 74 9.96 -16.89 1.27
CA ALA A 74 11.20 -16.97 0.51
C ALA A 74 12.36 -17.28 1.45
N HIS A 75 13.28 -18.12 0.98
CA HIS A 75 14.47 -18.54 1.70
C HIS A 75 15.77 -18.06 1.06
N THR A 76 15.68 -17.47 -0.13
CA THR A 76 16.77 -16.79 -0.82
C THR A 76 16.35 -15.40 -1.31
N ARG A 77 17.33 -14.50 -1.51
CA ARG A 77 17.08 -13.17 -2.09
C ARG A 77 16.48 -13.27 -3.50
N LYS A 78 16.89 -14.27 -4.27
CA LYS A 78 16.40 -14.51 -5.63
C LYS A 78 14.91 -14.86 -5.61
N GLU A 79 14.49 -15.74 -4.71
CA GLU A 79 13.08 -16.09 -4.51
C GLU A 79 12.25 -14.87 -4.09
N LEU A 80 12.76 -14.05 -3.16
CA LEU A 80 12.07 -12.82 -2.76
C LEU A 80 11.86 -11.89 -3.96
N ILE A 81 12.91 -11.63 -4.75
CA ILE A 81 12.83 -10.76 -5.93
C ILE A 81 11.85 -11.31 -6.96
N GLU A 82 11.85 -12.62 -7.20
CA GLU A 82 10.92 -13.25 -8.13
C GLU A 82 9.47 -13.16 -7.64
N ALA A 83 9.23 -13.39 -6.35
CA ALA A 83 7.92 -13.26 -5.73
C ALA A 83 7.39 -11.82 -5.82
N MET A 84 8.23 -10.81 -5.55
CA MET A 84 7.87 -9.41 -5.69
C MET A 84 7.55 -9.07 -7.15
N ARG A 85 8.36 -9.56 -8.11
CA ARG A 85 8.11 -9.34 -9.54
C ARG A 85 6.79 -9.93 -10.02
N LYS A 86 6.36 -11.09 -9.50
CA LYS A 86 5.04 -11.68 -9.78
C LYS A 86 3.88 -10.77 -9.35
N GLN A 87 4.11 -9.86 -8.41
CA GLN A 87 3.16 -8.85 -7.95
C GLN A 87 3.36 -7.48 -8.63
N SER A 88 4.19 -7.42 -9.68
CA SER A 88 4.62 -6.18 -10.35
C SER A 88 5.38 -5.20 -9.44
N LEU A 89 5.97 -5.69 -8.35
CA LEU A 89 6.84 -4.93 -7.46
C LEU A 89 8.29 -5.04 -7.93
N LEU A 90 8.92 -3.90 -8.19
CA LEU A 90 10.30 -3.79 -8.65
C LEU A 90 11.23 -3.36 -7.51
N PRO A 91 12.51 -3.78 -7.49
CA PRO A 91 13.46 -3.34 -6.48
C PRO A 91 13.73 -1.83 -6.54
N ILE A 92 13.94 -1.19 -5.39
CA ILE A 92 14.43 0.20 -5.27
C ILE A 92 15.47 0.33 -4.17
N ASP A 93 16.18 1.46 -4.18
CA ASP A 93 17.01 1.85 -3.04
C ASP A 93 16.20 2.51 -1.91
N GLY A 94 16.80 2.55 -0.72
CA GLY A 94 16.17 3.12 0.47
C GLY A 94 15.86 4.62 0.37
N CYS A 95 16.69 5.39 -0.35
CA CYS A 95 16.46 6.83 -0.53
C CYS A 95 15.18 7.10 -1.33
N ASN A 96 14.99 6.35 -2.42
CA ASN A 96 13.79 6.41 -3.23
C ASN A 96 12.58 5.85 -2.49
N TYR A 97 12.76 4.82 -1.66
CA TYR A 97 11.70 4.30 -0.79
C TYR A 97 11.17 5.38 0.15
N GLU A 98 12.04 6.04 0.91
CA GLU A 98 11.67 7.12 1.83
C GLU A 98 11.06 8.32 1.09
N ARG A 99 11.57 8.64 -0.10
CA ARG A 99 11.01 9.70 -0.95
C ARG A 99 9.58 9.37 -1.34
N PHE A 100 9.30 8.16 -1.83
CA PHE A 100 7.96 7.74 -2.21
C PHE A 100 7.03 7.65 -1.00
N ARG A 101 7.52 7.15 0.13
CA ARG A 101 6.80 7.13 1.41
C ARG A 101 6.31 8.53 1.81
N ARG A 102 7.22 9.51 1.82
CA ARG A 102 6.89 10.91 2.15
C ARG A 102 5.89 11.51 1.16
N VAL A 103 6.06 11.24 -0.13
CA VAL A 103 5.13 11.74 -1.17
C VAL A 103 3.74 11.15 -1.00
N ALA A 104 3.62 9.84 -0.80
CA ALA A 104 2.34 9.16 -0.59
C ALA A 104 1.58 9.73 0.61
N LEU A 105 2.22 9.80 1.78
CA LEU A 105 1.59 10.31 3.00
C LEU A 105 1.14 11.78 2.85
N ASN A 106 1.99 12.61 2.24
CA ASN A 106 1.65 14.01 1.96
C ASN A 106 0.47 14.13 0.98
N LEU A 107 0.46 13.34 -0.09
CA LEU A 107 -0.64 13.33 -1.05
C LEU A 107 -1.95 12.95 -0.38
N TYR A 108 -1.99 11.90 0.44
CA TYR A 108 -3.21 11.52 1.16
C TYR A 108 -3.67 12.61 2.13
N SER A 109 -2.76 13.20 2.90
CA SER A 109 -3.09 14.25 3.88
C SER A 109 -3.71 15.52 3.26
N LYS A 110 -3.49 15.76 1.97
CA LYS A 110 -3.99 16.93 1.24
C LYS A 110 -5.34 16.70 0.57
N GLN A 111 -5.91 15.50 0.66
CA GLN A 111 -7.14 15.20 -0.04
C GLN A 111 -8.34 15.92 0.59
N PRO A 112 -9.25 16.48 -0.23
CA PRO A 112 -10.45 17.12 0.28
C PRO A 112 -11.32 16.07 0.97
N LEU A 113 -11.88 16.45 2.12
CA LEU A 113 -12.90 15.67 2.81
C LEU A 113 -14.30 16.18 2.42
N VAL A 114 -15.30 15.34 2.67
CA VAL A 114 -16.70 15.72 2.47
C VAL A 114 -17.03 16.93 3.35
N ASP A 115 -17.44 18.01 2.70
CA ASP A 115 -17.96 19.19 3.40
C ASP A 115 -19.44 18.96 3.75
N PHE A 116 -19.68 18.49 4.98
CA PHE A 116 -21.03 18.21 5.47
C PHE A 116 -21.94 19.45 5.52
N SER A 117 -21.39 20.66 5.49
CA SER A 117 -22.21 21.88 5.50
C SER A 117 -23.03 22.03 4.20
N LYS A 118 -22.56 21.49 3.08
CA LYS A 118 -23.25 21.51 1.78
C LYS A 118 -24.55 20.70 1.76
N PHE A 119 -24.76 19.85 2.76
CA PHE A 119 -25.94 18.98 2.85
C PHE A 119 -27.01 19.55 3.80
N LYS A 120 -26.81 20.77 4.32
CA LYS A 120 -27.82 21.47 5.12
C LYS A 120 -28.92 22.02 4.21
N GLY A 121 -30.17 21.58 4.42
CA GLY A 121 -31.35 22.07 3.71
C GLY A 121 -32.42 20.99 3.53
N THR A 122 -33.62 21.39 3.14
CA THR A 122 -34.70 20.44 2.85
C THR A 122 -34.35 19.67 1.57
N GLN A 123 -34.48 18.34 1.62
CA GLN A 123 -34.27 17.48 0.47
C GLN A 123 -35.16 17.94 -0.70
N LYS A 124 -34.54 18.29 -1.84
CA LYS A 124 -35.26 18.82 -3.02
C LYS A 124 -35.70 17.74 -4.02
N TYR A 125 -35.36 16.47 -3.77
CA TYR A 125 -35.67 15.35 -4.66
C TYR A 125 -36.43 14.27 -3.90
N THR A 126 -37.40 13.64 -4.55
CA THR A 126 -38.19 12.56 -3.96
C THR A 126 -37.39 11.25 -3.97
N ILE A 127 -37.17 10.63 -2.80
CA ILE A 127 -36.71 9.24 -2.75
C ILE A 127 -37.93 8.36 -3.03
N ARG A 128 -37.89 7.54 -4.09
CA ARG A 128 -38.85 6.45 -4.25
C ARG A 128 -38.51 5.38 -3.22
N GLN A 129 -39.25 5.35 -2.10
CA GLN A 129 -39.23 4.19 -1.22
C GLN A 129 -39.95 3.06 -1.95
N ILE A 130 -39.21 2.00 -2.28
CA ILE A 130 -39.83 0.73 -2.63
C ILE A 130 -40.28 0.13 -1.29
N ILE A 131 -41.51 0.40 -0.91
CA ILE A 131 -42.18 -0.36 0.15
C ILE A 131 -42.52 -1.70 -0.49
N GLY A 132 -41.81 -2.76 -0.09
CA GLY A 132 -42.20 -4.13 -0.46
C GLY A 132 -43.48 -4.50 0.27
N GLU A 133 -44.42 -5.13 -0.45
CA GLU A 133 -45.59 -5.79 0.14
C GLU A 133 -45.20 -6.93 1.08
#